data_AF-A0A3M2B6X0-F1
#
_entry.id   AF-A0A3M2B6X0-F1
#
_cell.length_a   1.000
_cell.length_b   1.000
_cell.length_c   1.000
_cell.angle_alpha   90.00
_cell.angle_beta   90.00
_cell.angle_gamma   90.00
#
_symmetry.space_group_name_H-M   'P 1'
#
loop_
_entity.id
_entity.type
_entity.pdbx_description
1 polymer ?
#
loop_
_entity_poly.entity_id
_entity_poly.type
_entity_poly.pdbx_seq_one_letter_code
_entity_poly.pdbx_strand_id
1 'polypeptide(L)'
;MTRRSFLRASAGATGGLAAFAAAISPLKDLDSGDIPDLDTFLQKHYKEMSEAEMNAALDRIRARVEERYKVRPDIRDIKPMDGVEFVYALNLSRCIGCRRCVHACVDENNQSRDPEIQYIRVLEMPRGTTDIEQGNHHYERARVPDENHYYMPIQCHQCANPPCVKVCPVEATWQEPDGITVIDYDWCIGCRYCEAACPYWARRFNFVEPRLASPEEIAKTPDIESKRLNPEMSYLSNRPRSKGVMEKCHFCLHRTRQGKMPRCLEVCPVGARKFGNVLDPDSDVSNILRTKRVFVLKAELGTLPRFFYYFDERDPTAEDLPAMEHGGQP
;
A
#
# COMPACT_ATOMS: atom_id res chain seq x y z
N MET A 1 47.59 -7.30 44.94
CA MET A 1 46.81 -8.09 43.96
C MET A 1 47.44 -9.47 43.83
N THR A 2 46.67 -10.54 44.01
CA THR A 2 47.20 -11.92 43.93
C THR A 2 47.18 -12.40 42.48
N ARG A 3 48.10 -13.29 42.07
CA ARG A 3 48.13 -13.85 40.69
C ARG A 3 46.77 -14.43 40.24
N ARG A 4 45.97 -14.96 41.18
CA ARG A 4 44.61 -15.45 40.93
C ARG A 4 43.58 -14.35 40.66
N SER A 5 43.71 -13.15 41.26
CA SER A 5 42.81 -12.03 40.98
C SER A 5 43.11 -11.39 39.63
N PHE A 6 44.38 -11.32 39.23
CA PHE A 6 44.79 -10.85 37.91
C PHE A 6 44.24 -11.76 36.81
N LEU A 7 44.47 -13.08 36.88
CA LEU A 7 43.99 -14.04 35.88
C LEU A 7 42.46 -14.08 35.73
N ARG A 8 41.69 -13.89 36.81
CA ARG A 8 40.22 -13.80 36.73
C ARG A 8 39.75 -12.50 36.09
N ALA A 9 40.40 -11.37 36.39
CA ALA A 9 40.11 -10.09 35.76
C ALA A 9 40.49 -10.10 34.27
N SER A 10 41.63 -10.70 33.93
CA SER A 10 42.07 -10.88 32.53
C SER A 10 41.11 -11.81 31.78
N ALA A 11 40.76 -12.99 32.32
CA ALA A 11 39.84 -13.91 31.66
C ALA A 11 38.42 -13.33 31.47
N GLY A 12 37.93 -12.55 32.44
CA GLY A 12 36.65 -11.85 32.33
C GLY A 12 36.66 -10.72 31.30
N ALA A 13 37.73 -9.92 31.25
CA ALA A 13 37.87 -8.83 30.29
C ALA A 13 38.06 -9.35 28.85
N THR A 14 38.93 -10.33 28.64
CA THR A 14 39.20 -10.90 27.30
C THR A 14 38.02 -11.75 26.81
N GLY A 15 37.39 -12.52 27.70
CA GLY A 15 36.17 -13.27 27.38
C GLY A 15 34.97 -12.36 27.08
N GLY A 16 34.81 -11.28 27.82
CA GLY A 16 33.77 -10.27 27.58
C GLY A 16 33.97 -9.52 26.25
N LEU A 17 35.21 -9.13 25.93
CA LEU A 17 35.54 -8.50 24.65
C LEU A 17 35.34 -9.46 23.47
N ALA A 18 35.73 -10.73 23.60
CA ALA A 18 35.53 -11.72 22.56
C ALA A 18 34.05 -12.06 22.35
N ALA A 19 33.27 -12.15 23.43
CA ALA A 19 31.82 -12.38 23.37
C ALA A 19 31.09 -11.18 22.76
N PHE A 20 31.49 -9.94 23.12
CA PHE A 20 30.96 -8.73 22.50
C PHE A 20 31.34 -8.66 21.02
N ALA A 21 32.59 -8.94 20.66
CA ALA A 21 33.07 -8.98 19.28
C ALA A 21 32.33 -10.04 18.44
N ALA A 22 32.00 -11.19 19.02
CA ALA A 22 31.20 -12.23 18.36
C ALA A 22 29.73 -11.81 18.21
N ALA A 23 29.15 -11.16 19.23
CA ALA A 23 27.77 -10.66 19.21
C ALA A 23 27.56 -9.52 18.19
N ILE A 24 28.58 -8.68 17.96
CA ILE A 24 28.57 -7.63 16.94
C ILE A 24 29.16 -8.07 15.60
N SER A 25 29.70 -9.29 15.49
CA SER A 25 30.27 -9.79 14.23
C SER A 25 29.26 -9.78 13.08
N PRO A 26 27.96 -10.09 13.28
CA PRO A 26 26.95 -9.93 12.24
C PRO A 26 26.75 -8.49 11.75
N LEU A 27 27.15 -7.48 12.55
CA LEU A 27 27.12 -6.07 12.14
C LEU A 27 28.27 -5.70 11.20
N LYS A 28 29.31 -6.53 11.06
CA LYS A 28 30.43 -6.28 10.13
C LYS A 28 30.07 -6.56 8.67
N ASP A 29 29.07 -7.40 8.45
CA ASP A 29 28.54 -7.73 7.12
C ASP A 29 27.38 -6.79 6.71
N LEU A 30 27.04 -5.81 7.57
CA LEU A 30 26.06 -4.77 7.24
C LEU A 30 26.76 -3.64 6.48
N ASP A 31 26.30 -3.37 5.27
CA ASP A 31 26.70 -2.18 4.55
C ASP A 31 26.29 -0.92 5.34
N SER A 32 27.10 0.14 5.27
CA SER A 32 26.82 1.41 5.97
C SER A 32 25.45 2.05 5.65
N GLY A 33 24.79 1.61 4.57
CA GLY A 33 23.42 2.00 4.20
C GLY A 33 22.30 1.17 4.84
N ASP A 34 22.61 0.02 5.47
CA ASP A 34 21.63 -0.92 6.04
C ASP A 34 21.44 -0.74 7.56
N ILE A 35 22.29 0.06 8.22
CA ILE A 35 22.14 0.37 9.64
C ILE A 35 21.21 1.59 9.76
N PRO A 36 20.08 1.50 10.48
CA PRO A 36 19.29 2.68 10.80
C PRO A 36 20.20 3.68 11.51
N ASP A 37 20.32 4.88 10.94
CA ASP A 37 21.00 6.00 11.59
C ASP A 37 20.51 6.14 13.04
N LEU A 38 21.38 6.51 13.97
CA LEU A 38 21.06 6.53 15.41
C LEU A 38 19.81 7.37 15.69
N ASP A 39 19.61 8.43 14.92
CA ASP A 39 18.43 9.30 14.99
C ASP A 39 17.15 8.60 14.48
N THR A 40 17.26 7.70 13.51
CA THR A 40 16.14 6.84 13.06
C THR A 40 15.82 5.80 14.13
N PHE A 41 16.84 5.22 14.77
CA PHE A 41 16.66 4.25 15.85
C PHE A 41 16.00 4.87 17.09
N LEU A 42 16.31 6.13 17.39
CA LEU A 42 15.72 6.89 18.50
C LEU A 42 14.42 7.61 18.13
N GLN A 43 13.92 7.47 16.89
CA GLN A 43 12.69 8.11 16.44
C GLN A 43 11.49 7.58 17.24
N LYS A 44 10.70 8.50 17.78
CA LYS A 44 9.44 8.16 18.45
C LYS A 44 8.37 7.75 17.45
N HIS A 45 7.39 7.00 17.95
CA HIS A 45 6.19 6.65 17.19
C HIS A 45 5.46 7.92 16.71
N TYR A 46 4.98 7.94 15.47
CA TYR A 46 4.30 9.11 14.85
C TYR A 46 3.28 9.79 15.78
N LYS A 47 2.46 9.01 16.48
CA LYS A 47 1.41 9.54 17.38
C LYS A 47 1.94 10.25 18.62
N GLU A 48 3.22 10.07 18.94
CA GLU A 48 3.89 10.62 20.13
C GLU A 48 4.85 11.76 19.81
N MET A 49 5.07 12.03 18.51
CA MET A 49 5.99 13.07 18.06
C MET A 49 5.39 14.46 18.25
N SER A 50 6.16 15.36 18.86
CA SER A 50 5.92 16.80 18.84
C SER A 50 6.13 17.37 17.42
N GLU A 51 5.66 18.59 17.19
CA GLU A 51 5.84 19.28 15.91
C GLU A 51 7.33 19.45 15.55
N ALA A 52 8.18 19.75 16.55
CA ALA A 52 9.63 19.85 16.34
C ALA A 52 10.26 18.51 15.95
N GLU A 53 9.85 17.41 16.60
CA GLU A 53 10.31 16.06 16.26
C GLU A 53 9.82 15.65 14.87
N MET A 54 8.58 16.00 14.51
CA MET A 54 8.03 15.75 13.17
C MET A 54 8.82 16.49 12.10
N ASN A 55 9.08 17.78 12.30
CA ASN A 55 9.88 18.57 11.36
C ASN A 55 11.29 17.99 11.20
N ALA A 56 11.93 17.57 12.30
CA ALA A 56 13.22 16.89 12.23
C ALA A 56 13.17 15.58 11.43
N ALA A 57 12.10 14.78 11.58
CA ALA A 57 11.92 13.57 10.79
C ALA A 57 11.69 13.86 9.30
N LEU A 58 10.88 14.87 8.97
CA LEU A 58 10.67 15.31 7.59
C LEU A 58 11.97 15.80 6.95
N ASP A 59 12.81 16.53 7.69
CA ASP A 59 14.12 17.00 7.24
C ASP A 59 15.08 15.82 6.98
N ARG A 60 15.14 14.84 7.88
CA ARG A 60 15.92 13.61 7.67
C ARG A 60 15.46 12.84 6.43
N ILE A 61 14.15 12.66 6.25
CA ILE A 61 13.61 11.97 5.07
C ILE A 61 13.93 12.75 3.79
N ARG A 62 13.80 14.08 3.81
CA ARG A 62 14.14 14.95 2.67
C ARG A 62 15.60 14.77 2.28
N ALA A 63 16.52 14.84 3.24
CA ALA A 63 17.94 14.66 3.01
C ALA A 63 18.24 13.28 2.40
N ARG A 64 17.68 12.20 2.95
CA ARG A 64 17.87 10.83 2.46
C ARG A 64 17.38 10.64 1.02
N VAL A 65 16.20 11.19 0.71
CA VAL A 65 15.62 11.10 -0.65
C VAL A 65 16.45 11.92 -1.64
N GLU A 66 16.86 13.13 -1.26
CA GLU A 66 17.69 14.00 -2.10
C GLU A 66 19.07 13.39 -2.36
N GLU A 67 19.69 12.80 -1.34
CA GLU A 67 20.96 12.09 -1.47
C GLU A 67 20.83 10.89 -2.41
N ARG A 68 19.80 10.06 -2.21
CA ARG A 68 19.64 8.79 -2.94
C ARG A 68 19.17 8.97 -4.38
N TYR A 69 18.17 9.83 -4.59
CA TYR A 69 17.48 9.95 -5.89
C TYR A 69 17.85 11.23 -6.64
N LYS A 70 18.66 12.11 -6.06
CA LYS A 70 19.07 13.40 -6.66
C LYS A 70 17.86 14.29 -7.02
N VAL A 71 16.78 14.17 -6.24
CA VAL A 71 15.56 14.98 -6.35
C VAL A 71 15.24 15.50 -4.96
N ARG A 72 15.06 16.82 -4.83
CA ARG A 72 14.59 17.43 -3.58
C ARG A 72 13.07 17.24 -3.45
N PRO A 73 12.57 16.43 -2.50
CA PRO A 73 11.13 16.20 -2.37
C PRO A 73 10.43 17.34 -1.60
N ASP A 74 9.18 17.59 -1.95
CA ASP A 74 8.21 18.31 -1.12
C ASP A 74 7.49 17.28 -0.24
N ILE A 75 8.09 16.96 0.91
CA ILE A 75 7.47 16.08 1.91
C ILE A 75 6.77 16.87 3.01
N ARG A 76 5.52 16.51 3.28
CA ARG A 76 4.65 17.12 4.29
C ARG A 76 3.95 16.10 5.18
N ASP A 77 3.56 16.54 6.38
CA ASP A 77 2.66 15.78 7.24
C ASP A 77 1.20 16.21 7.00
N ILE A 78 0.56 15.58 6.02
CA ILE A 78 -0.80 15.93 5.60
C ILE A 78 -1.80 15.24 6.51
N LYS A 79 -2.43 16.03 7.38
CA LYS A 79 -3.35 15.57 8.43
C LYS A 79 -4.67 15.01 7.88
N PRO A 80 -5.31 14.06 8.59
CA PRO A 80 -6.64 13.57 8.25
C PRO A 80 -7.68 14.69 8.24
N MET A 81 -8.80 14.42 7.56
CA MET A 81 -9.94 15.34 7.51
C MET A 81 -11.04 14.87 8.46
N ASP A 82 -11.51 15.76 9.33
CA ASP A 82 -12.66 15.48 10.20
C ASP A 82 -13.96 15.47 9.40
N GLY A 83 -14.92 14.64 9.81
CA GLY A 83 -16.24 14.55 9.16
C GLY A 83 -16.21 13.96 7.75
N VAL A 84 -15.11 13.29 7.38
CA VAL A 84 -14.94 12.63 6.09
C VAL A 84 -14.79 11.13 6.31
N GLU A 85 -15.41 10.33 5.47
CA GLU A 85 -15.12 8.90 5.38
C GLU A 85 -14.95 8.51 3.92
N PHE A 86 -13.70 8.30 3.52
CA PHE A 86 -13.37 8.00 2.13
C PHE A 86 -13.74 6.57 1.74
N VAL A 87 -14.44 6.43 0.62
CA VAL A 87 -14.81 5.13 0.05
C VAL A 87 -14.56 5.08 -1.46
N TYR A 88 -14.48 3.85 -1.98
CA TYR A 88 -14.52 3.58 -3.42
C TYR A 88 -15.81 2.86 -3.81
N ALA A 89 -16.38 3.24 -4.96
CA ALA A 89 -17.34 2.43 -5.69
C ALA A 89 -16.79 2.13 -7.09
N LEU A 90 -16.68 0.85 -7.45
CA LEU A 90 -16.07 0.41 -8.70
C LEU A 90 -17.13 -0.24 -9.61
N ASN A 91 -17.33 0.36 -10.77
CA ASN A 91 -18.24 -0.10 -11.80
C ASN A 91 -17.57 -1.18 -12.66
N LEU A 92 -18.03 -2.42 -12.49
CA LEU A 92 -17.51 -3.57 -13.22
C LEU A 92 -18.05 -3.65 -14.65
N SER A 93 -19.25 -3.12 -14.93
CA SER A 93 -19.79 -3.04 -16.29
C SER A 93 -18.95 -2.16 -17.22
N ARG A 94 -18.27 -1.15 -16.66
CA ARG A 94 -17.45 -0.20 -17.44
C ARG A 94 -15.97 -0.56 -17.48
N CYS A 95 -15.49 -1.46 -16.63
CA CYS A 95 -14.06 -1.75 -16.57
C CYS A 95 -13.63 -2.59 -17.79
N ILE A 96 -12.71 -2.05 -18.60
CA ILE A 96 -12.21 -2.69 -19.83
C ILE A 96 -10.87 -3.43 -19.65
N GLY A 97 -10.40 -3.66 -18.43
CA GLY A 97 -9.16 -4.40 -18.21
C GLY A 97 -7.86 -3.70 -18.66
N CYS A 98 -7.89 -2.42 -19.06
CA CYS A 98 -6.71 -1.75 -19.64
C CYS A 98 -5.50 -1.53 -18.70
N ARG A 99 -5.65 -1.80 -17.39
CA ARG A 99 -4.60 -1.66 -16.35
C ARG A 99 -3.92 -0.28 -16.22
N ARG A 100 -4.41 0.78 -16.89
CA ARG A 100 -3.89 2.15 -16.72
C ARG A 100 -3.88 2.60 -15.25
N CYS A 101 -4.92 2.20 -14.50
CA CYS A 101 -5.02 2.47 -13.06
C CYS A 101 -3.89 1.85 -12.24
N VAL A 102 -3.36 0.69 -12.65
CA VAL A 102 -2.25 0.01 -11.99
C VAL A 102 -0.96 0.82 -12.16
N HIS A 103 -0.59 1.10 -13.41
CA HIS A 103 0.63 1.84 -13.75
C HIS A 103 0.63 3.25 -13.18
N ALA A 104 -0.49 3.97 -13.27
CA ALA A 104 -0.56 5.31 -12.70
C ALA A 104 -0.50 5.31 -11.16
N CYS A 105 -0.94 4.23 -10.50
CA CYS A 105 -0.75 4.07 -9.06
C CYS A 105 0.72 3.82 -8.71
N VAL A 106 1.42 3.02 -9.53
CA VAL A 106 2.85 2.74 -9.42
C VAL A 106 3.67 4.04 -9.57
N ASP A 107 3.32 4.86 -10.55
CA ASP A 107 3.86 6.22 -10.81
C ASP A 107 3.63 7.19 -9.68
N GLU A 108 2.38 7.39 -9.28
CA GLU A 108 2.04 8.39 -8.27
C GLU A 108 2.63 8.06 -6.90
N ASN A 109 2.62 6.77 -6.54
CA ASN A 109 2.90 6.34 -5.17
C ASN A 109 4.34 5.85 -4.97
N ASN A 110 5.27 6.18 -5.87
CA ASN A 110 6.69 5.80 -5.76
C ASN A 110 6.90 4.30 -5.41
N GLN A 111 6.08 3.41 -6.00
CA GLN A 111 6.22 1.96 -5.82
C GLN A 111 7.54 1.47 -6.43
N SER A 112 8.12 0.38 -5.90
CA SER A 112 9.31 -0.17 -6.55
C SER A 112 9.02 -0.52 -8.01
N ARG A 113 9.99 -0.28 -8.90
CA ARG A 113 9.96 -0.69 -10.31
C ARG A 113 10.76 -1.95 -10.59
N ASP A 114 11.56 -2.40 -9.61
CA ASP A 114 12.45 -3.53 -9.75
C ASP A 114 12.71 -4.17 -8.36
N PRO A 115 12.01 -5.28 -8.02
CA PRO A 115 10.86 -5.82 -8.71
C PRO A 115 9.67 -4.86 -8.61
N GLU A 116 8.80 -4.87 -9.63
CA GLU A 116 7.63 -4.00 -9.65
C GLU A 116 6.61 -4.39 -8.56
N ILE A 117 6.29 -3.44 -7.68
CA ILE A 117 5.21 -3.60 -6.70
C ILE A 117 3.94 -2.96 -7.28
N GLN A 118 2.83 -3.68 -7.22
CA GLN A 118 1.51 -3.20 -7.66
C GLN A 118 0.49 -3.28 -6.52
N TYR A 119 -0.10 -2.15 -6.16
CA TYR A 119 -1.23 -2.08 -5.21
C TYR A 119 -2.56 -2.56 -5.77
N ILE A 120 -2.71 -2.55 -7.09
CA ILE A 120 -3.94 -2.88 -7.79
C ILE A 120 -3.67 -4.11 -8.63
N ARG A 121 -4.43 -5.18 -8.40
CA ARG A 121 -4.49 -6.36 -9.27
C ARG A 121 -5.79 -6.31 -10.04
N VAL A 122 -5.75 -6.48 -11.36
CA VAL A 122 -6.98 -6.60 -12.15
C VAL A 122 -7.15 -8.06 -12.51
N LEU A 123 -8.31 -8.62 -12.18
CA LEU A 123 -8.71 -9.97 -12.58
C LEU A 123 -9.57 -9.87 -13.83
N GLU A 124 -9.31 -10.71 -14.81
CA GLU A 124 -10.23 -11.04 -15.91
C GLU A 124 -11.13 -12.17 -15.43
N MET A 125 -12.43 -11.92 -15.44
CA MET A 125 -13.46 -12.80 -14.88
C MET A 125 -14.39 -13.27 -15.99
N PRO A 126 -14.66 -14.57 -16.14
CA PRO A 126 -15.69 -15.03 -17.07
C PRO A 126 -17.04 -14.42 -16.72
N ARG A 127 -17.82 -14.03 -17.72
CA ARG A 127 -19.21 -13.63 -17.52
C ARG A 127 -20.04 -14.77 -16.93
N GLY A 128 -21.12 -14.42 -16.24
CA GLY A 128 -21.98 -15.40 -15.55
C GLY A 128 -21.48 -15.92 -14.19
N THR A 129 -20.26 -15.59 -13.75
CA THR A 129 -19.76 -16.00 -12.42
C THR A 129 -19.13 -14.83 -11.64
N THR A 130 -19.25 -14.89 -10.32
CA THR A 130 -18.53 -14.03 -9.37
C THR A 130 -17.51 -14.82 -8.54
N ASP A 131 -17.24 -16.07 -8.92
CA ASP A 131 -16.22 -16.91 -8.31
C ASP A 131 -14.83 -16.44 -8.71
N ILE A 132 -14.13 -15.83 -7.75
CA ILE A 132 -12.83 -15.18 -7.94
C ILE A 132 -11.71 -16.18 -8.22
N GLU A 133 -11.88 -17.45 -7.84
CA GLU A 133 -10.90 -18.50 -8.14
C GLU A 133 -10.82 -18.78 -9.64
N GLN A 134 -11.85 -18.43 -10.40
CA GLN A 134 -11.87 -18.49 -11.87
C GLN A 134 -11.24 -17.24 -12.53
N GLY A 135 -10.80 -16.27 -11.73
CA GLY A 135 -10.21 -15.03 -12.20
C GLY A 135 -8.78 -15.21 -12.68
N ASN A 136 -8.49 -14.76 -13.91
CA ASN A 136 -7.14 -14.72 -14.45
C ASN A 136 -6.50 -13.35 -14.21
N HIS A 137 -5.32 -13.31 -13.59
CA HIS A 137 -4.56 -12.05 -13.42
C HIS A 137 -3.39 -11.90 -14.42
N HIS A 138 -3.17 -12.92 -15.24
CA HIS A 138 -2.15 -13.01 -16.29
C HIS A 138 -2.79 -13.01 -17.69
N TYR A 139 -3.70 -12.05 -17.95
CA TYR A 139 -4.31 -11.89 -19.27
C TYR A 139 -3.48 -10.99 -20.19
N GLU A 140 -3.58 -11.24 -21.49
CA GLU A 140 -2.89 -10.48 -22.54
C GLU A 140 -3.54 -9.12 -22.76
N ARG A 141 -2.76 -8.04 -22.63
CA ARG A 141 -3.26 -6.66 -22.83
C ARG A 141 -3.75 -6.38 -24.25
N ALA A 142 -3.30 -7.15 -25.25
CA ALA A 142 -3.74 -7.00 -26.64
C ALA A 142 -5.17 -7.52 -26.89
N ARG A 143 -5.70 -8.36 -25.98
CA ARG A 143 -7.01 -9.00 -26.11
C ARG A 143 -8.11 -8.32 -25.31
N VAL A 144 -7.83 -7.19 -24.64
CA VAL A 144 -8.82 -6.47 -23.83
C VAL A 144 -9.47 -5.32 -24.61
N PRO A 145 -10.79 -5.10 -24.50
CA PRO A 145 -11.74 -5.90 -23.74
C PRO A 145 -12.11 -7.21 -24.46
N ASP A 146 -12.19 -8.31 -23.72
CA ASP A 146 -12.76 -9.57 -24.20
C ASP A 146 -14.28 -9.58 -23.97
N GLU A 147 -15.05 -10.02 -24.96
CA GLU A 147 -16.52 -9.98 -24.92
C GLU A 147 -17.11 -10.94 -23.88
N ASN A 148 -16.45 -12.08 -23.63
CA ASN A 148 -16.90 -13.13 -22.72
C ASN A 148 -16.46 -12.89 -21.27
N HIS A 149 -15.73 -11.81 -21.01
CA HIS A 149 -15.19 -11.49 -19.69
C HIS A 149 -15.60 -10.10 -19.21
N TYR A 150 -15.54 -9.91 -17.89
CA TYR A 150 -15.51 -8.60 -17.26
C TYR A 150 -14.25 -8.48 -16.41
N TYR A 151 -13.89 -7.26 -16.03
CA TYR A 151 -12.62 -7.01 -15.33
C TYR A 151 -12.87 -6.48 -13.93
N MET A 152 -12.26 -7.13 -12.93
CA MET A 152 -12.42 -6.82 -11.51
C MET A 152 -11.08 -6.38 -10.88
N PRO A 153 -10.83 -5.07 -10.77
CA PRO A 153 -9.69 -4.54 -10.01
C PRO A 153 -9.86 -4.71 -8.49
N ILE A 154 -8.93 -5.41 -7.85
CA ILE A 154 -8.81 -5.61 -6.41
C ILE A 154 -7.62 -4.81 -5.88
N GLN A 155 -7.82 -4.13 -4.75
CA GLN A 155 -6.80 -3.32 -4.06
C GLN A 155 -7.10 -3.27 -2.56
N CYS A 156 -6.38 -2.44 -1.78
CA CYS A 156 -6.72 -2.24 -0.37
C CYS A 156 -8.12 -1.61 -0.24
N HIS A 157 -8.99 -2.26 0.54
CA HIS A 157 -10.36 -1.81 0.74
C HIS A 157 -10.57 -0.82 1.90
N GLN A 158 -9.51 -0.42 2.62
CA GLN A 158 -9.58 0.45 3.81
C GLN A 158 -10.71 0.07 4.80
N CYS A 159 -10.76 -1.21 5.14
CA CYS A 159 -11.72 -1.81 6.07
C CYS A 159 -11.94 -0.98 7.33
N ALA A 160 -13.20 -0.79 7.74
CA ALA A 160 -13.56 -0.17 9.02
C ALA A 160 -13.25 -1.09 10.22
N ASN A 161 -13.27 -2.41 10.02
CA ASN A 161 -12.81 -3.41 10.97
C ASN A 161 -11.55 -4.14 10.43
N PRO A 162 -10.37 -3.47 10.36
CA PRO A 162 -9.21 -3.99 9.65
C PRO A 162 -8.45 -5.06 10.46
N PRO A 163 -8.42 -6.35 10.04
CA PRO A 163 -7.64 -7.37 10.73
C PRO A 163 -6.14 -7.06 10.68
N CYS A 164 -5.68 -6.47 9.58
CA CYS A 164 -4.28 -6.08 9.37
C CYS A 164 -3.75 -5.02 10.36
N VAL A 165 -4.62 -4.25 11.02
CA VAL A 165 -4.24 -3.33 12.11
C VAL A 165 -4.10 -4.09 13.42
N LYS A 166 -5.07 -4.95 13.75
CA LYS A 166 -5.12 -5.71 15.02
C LYS A 166 -3.93 -6.65 15.22
N VAL A 167 -3.32 -7.13 14.13
CA VAL A 167 -2.21 -8.08 14.18
C VAL A 167 -0.83 -7.42 14.19
N CYS A 168 -0.73 -6.09 14.15
CA CYS A 168 0.56 -5.41 14.13
C CYS A 168 1.13 -5.35 15.56
N PRO A 169 2.22 -6.09 15.87
CA PRO A 169 2.71 -6.21 17.25
C PRO A 169 3.35 -4.91 17.78
N VAL A 170 3.73 -4.01 16.88
CA VAL A 170 4.36 -2.71 17.21
C VAL A 170 3.43 -1.54 16.91
N GLU A 171 2.18 -1.77 16.49
CA GLU A 171 1.22 -0.70 16.17
C GLU A 171 1.65 0.27 15.05
N ALA A 172 2.55 -0.15 14.15
CA ALA A 172 3.00 0.62 12.97
C ALA A 172 1.89 0.93 11.93
N THR A 173 0.67 0.43 12.13
CA THR A 173 -0.46 0.66 11.24
C THR A 173 -1.72 0.89 12.07
N TRP A 174 -2.51 1.89 11.71
CA TRP A 174 -3.75 2.26 12.39
C TRP A 174 -4.74 2.88 11.41
N GLN A 175 -5.95 3.17 11.86
CA GLN A 175 -6.97 3.88 11.07
C GLN A 175 -7.01 5.35 11.49
N GLU A 176 -6.97 6.25 10.51
CA GLU A 176 -7.16 7.69 10.69
C GLU A 176 -8.66 8.05 10.68
N PRO A 177 -9.06 9.21 11.25
CA PRO A 177 -10.46 9.65 11.30
C PRO A 177 -11.17 9.73 9.95
N ASP A 178 -10.41 9.94 8.87
CA ASP A 178 -10.93 9.98 7.50
C ASP A 178 -11.21 8.59 6.88
N GLY A 179 -11.07 7.52 7.67
CA GLY A 179 -11.27 6.13 7.29
C GLY A 179 -10.07 5.47 6.62
N ILE A 180 -9.00 6.21 6.33
CA ILE A 180 -7.80 5.65 5.69
C ILE A 180 -6.99 4.89 6.72
N THR A 181 -6.71 3.61 6.45
CA THR A 181 -5.69 2.89 7.23
C THR A 181 -4.31 3.38 6.79
N VAL A 182 -3.40 3.68 7.69
CA VAL A 182 -2.05 4.16 7.37
C VAL A 182 -0.99 3.16 7.83
N ILE A 183 0.22 3.31 7.33
CA ILE A 183 1.41 2.61 7.81
C ILE A 183 2.48 3.67 8.05
N ASP A 184 3.07 3.66 9.23
CA ASP A 184 4.35 4.33 9.43
C ASP A 184 5.47 3.38 8.97
N TYR A 185 6.13 3.72 7.87
CA TYR A 185 7.23 2.89 7.35
C TYR A 185 8.46 2.92 8.26
N ASP A 186 8.66 3.97 9.07
CA ASP A 186 9.82 4.04 9.98
C ASP A 186 9.61 3.19 11.22
N TRP A 187 8.35 2.93 11.58
CA TRP A 187 7.99 2.07 12.71
C TRP A 187 7.75 0.62 12.31
N CYS A 188 7.55 0.34 11.02
CA CYS A 188 7.26 -0.98 10.52
C CYS A 188 8.47 -1.92 10.62
N ILE A 189 8.43 -2.88 11.53
CA ILE A 189 9.49 -3.89 11.72
C ILE A 189 9.49 -5.04 10.70
N GLY A 190 8.61 -5.01 9.69
CA GLY A 190 8.64 -6.05 8.65
C GLY A 190 8.20 -7.46 9.05
N CYS A 191 7.49 -7.65 10.16
CA CYS A 191 7.04 -8.98 10.61
C CYS A 191 6.00 -9.66 9.70
N ARG A 192 5.41 -8.93 8.75
CA ARG A 192 4.47 -9.41 7.73
C ARG A 192 3.16 -10.05 8.23
N TYR A 193 2.85 -10.03 9.52
CA TYR A 193 1.54 -10.51 10.02
C TYR A 193 0.35 -9.78 9.40
N CYS A 194 0.49 -8.48 9.13
CA CYS A 194 -0.55 -7.72 8.44
C CYS A 194 -0.78 -8.18 6.99
N GLU A 195 0.21 -8.78 6.33
CA GLU A 195 0.09 -9.41 5.01
C GLU A 195 -0.78 -10.65 5.09
N ALA A 196 -0.45 -11.56 6.02
CA ALA A 196 -1.19 -12.80 6.24
C ALA A 196 -2.64 -12.55 6.69
N ALA A 197 -2.88 -11.53 7.50
CA ALA A 197 -4.22 -11.21 8.00
C ALA A 197 -5.12 -10.51 6.98
N CYS A 198 -4.59 -10.02 5.85
CA CYS A 198 -5.39 -9.27 4.88
C CYS A 198 -6.11 -10.23 3.91
N PRO A 199 -7.46 -10.29 3.92
CA PRO A 199 -8.20 -11.23 3.07
C PRO A 199 -8.23 -10.85 1.58
N TYR A 200 -7.70 -9.66 1.25
CA TYR A 200 -7.64 -9.11 -0.10
C TYR A 200 -6.22 -9.14 -0.70
N TRP A 201 -5.24 -9.66 0.06
CA TRP A 201 -3.83 -9.68 -0.33
C TRP A 201 -3.32 -8.29 -0.77
N ALA A 202 -3.76 -7.24 -0.05
CA ALA A 202 -3.57 -5.85 -0.42
C ALA A 202 -2.33 -5.18 0.21
N ARG A 203 -1.63 -5.90 1.10
CA ARG A 203 -0.37 -5.48 1.68
C ARG A 203 0.78 -6.05 0.83
N ARG A 204 1.85 -5.28 0.66
CA ARG A 204 3.03 -5.63 -0.12
C ARG A 204 4.27 -5.47 0.75
N PHE A 205 5.18 -6.43 0.71
CA PHE A 205 6.44 -6.36 1.45
C PHE A 205 7.58 -5.95 0.51
N ASN A 206 8.42 -5.03 0.96
CA ASN A 206 9.62 -4.62 0.24
C ASN A 206 10.77 -5.60 0.55
N PHE A 207 10.92 -6.65 -0.26
CA PHE A 207 12.00 -7.64 -0.08
C PHE A 207 13.39 -7.08 -0.40
N VAL A 208 13.44 -6.10 -1.29
CA VAL A 208 14.66 -5.44 -1.73
C VAL A 208 14.47 -3.93 -1.66
N GLU A 209 15.58 -3.22 -1.77
CA GLU A 209 15.59 -1.76 -1.88
C GLU A 209 14.86 -1.31 -3.16
N PRO A 210 13.91 -0.38 -3.09
CA PRO A 210 13.17 0.03 -4.28
C PRO A 210 14.07 0.80 -5.24
N ARG A 211 13.89 0.50 -6.52
CA ARG A 211 14.56 1.19 -7.60
C ARG A 211 13.63 2.23 -8.22
N LEU A 212 14.00 3.49 -8.09
CA LEU A 212 13.42 4.66 -8.78
C LEU A 212 14.58 5.39 -9.46
N ALA A 213 14.33 5.93 -10.65
CA ALA A 213 15.34 6.60 -11.46
C ALA A 213 15.52 8.05 -11.04
N SER A 214 16.78 8.47 -10.90
CA SER A 214 17.17 9.86 -10.75
C SER A 214 17.07 10.63 -12.08
N PRO A 215 16.97 11.97 -12.06
CA PRO A 215 16.99 12.79 -13.26
C PRO A 215 18.24 12.57 -14.12
N GLU A 216 19.39 12.32 -13.50
CA GLU A 216 20.63 12.05 -14.22
C GLU A 216 20.60 10.71 -14.96
N GLU A 217 20.03 9.67 -14.34
CA GLU A 217 19.84 8.37 -14.99
C GLU A 217 18.87 8.49 -16.17
N ILE A 218 17.76 9.22 -15.99
CA ILE A 218 16.78 9.49 -17.04
C ILE A 218 17.42 10.27 -18.19
N ALA A 219 18.26 11.26 -17.91
CA ALA A 219 18.95 12.04 -18.94
C ALA A 219 19.91 11.19 -19.78
N LYS A 220 20.54 10.16 -19.17
CA LYS A 220 21.42 9.21 -19.87
C LYS A 220 20.64 8.13 -20.62
N THR A 221 19.48 7.75 -20.10
CA THR A 221 18.68 6.60 -20.56
C THR A 221 17.19 7.02 -20.58
N PRO A 222 16.71 7.74 -21.62
CA PRO A 222 15.35 8.31 -21.59
C PRO A 222 14.21 7.28 -21.49
N ASP A 223 14.44 6.03 -21.88
CA ASP A 223 13.49 4.91 -21.79
C ASP A 223 13.10 4.55 -20.35
N ILE A 224 13.87 4.99 -19.34
CA ILE A 224 13.53 4.78 -17.92
C ILE A 224 12.77 5.96 -17.28
N GLU A 225 12.25 6.93 -18.06
CA GLU A 225 11.38 8.02 -17.55
C GLU A 225 10.20 7.48 -16.72
N SER A 226 9.63 6.34 -17.10
CA SER A 226 8.57 5.65 -16.36
C SER A 226 8.96 5.20 -14.94
N LYS A 227 10.25 5.28 -14.59
CA LYS A 227 10.80 4.94 -13.27
C LYS A 227 11.08 6.17 -12.40
N ARG A 228 10.75 7.38 -12.88
CA ARG A 228 10.97 8.63 -12.13
C ARG A 228 10.27 8.63 -10.77
N LEU A 229 10.85 9.38 -9.84
CA LEU A 229 10.27 9.65 -8.53
C LEU A 229 9.28 10.83 -8.59
N ASN A 230 8.14 10.69 -7.92
CA ASN A 230 7.20 11.77 -7.63
C ASN A 230 7.67 12.55 -6.39
N PRO A 231 8.02 13.85 -6.51
CA PRO A 231 8.53 14.65 -5.40
C PRO A 231 7.44 15.15 -4.44
N GLU A 232 6.15 15.14 -4.82
CA GLU A 232 5.04 15.55 -3.94
C GLU A 232 4.72 14.41 -2.98
N MET A 233 5.21 14.46 -1.74
CA MET A 233 5.15 13.36 -0.79
C MET A 233 4.41 13.69 0.50
N SER A 234 3.84 12.66 1.12
CA SER A 234 3.41 12.71 2.52
C SER A 234 4.06 11.63 3.37
N TYR A 235 4.34 11.97 4.64
CA TYR A 235 4.97 11.08 5.63
C TYR A 235 4.34 9.67 5.69
N LEU A 236 3.01 9.58 5.81
CA LEU A 236 2.27 8.30 5.89
C LEU A 236 1.82 7.75 4.51
N SER A 237 2.36 8.26 3.40
CA SER A 237 1.83 8.02 2.06
C SER A 237 2.88 7.49 1.07
N ASN A 238 3.17 8.25 0.03
CA ASN A 238 3.92 7.85 -1.16
C ASN A 238 5.42 8.13 -1.07
N ARG A 239 6.00 8.34 0.13
CA ARG A 239 7.46 8.38 0.24
C ARG A 239 8.06 7.05 -0.21
N PRO A 240 9.27 7.00 -0.80
CA PRO A 240 9.95 5.74 -1.11
C PRO A 240 10.12 4.88 0.15
N ARG A 241 9.90 3.57 0.04
CA ARG A 241 9.94 2.63 1.18
C ARG A 241 11.29 1.97 1.28
N SER A 242 11.85 1.85 2.48
CA SER A 242 13.07 1.05 2.66
C SER A 242 12.80 -0.45 2.47
N LYS A 243 13.85 -1.24 2.25
CA LYS A 243 13.75 -2.69 2.37
C LYS A 243 13.24 -3.09 3.76
N GLY A 244 12.46 -4.15 3.82
CA GLY A 244 11.96 -4.72 5.07
C GLY A 244 10.66 -4.11 5.58
N VAL A 245 10.04 -3.15 4.89
CA VAL A 245 8.80 -2.51 5.35
C VAL A 245 7.60 -2.93 4.51
N MET A 246 6.42 -2.89 5.15
CA MET A 246 5.13 -3.14 4.48
C MET A 246 4.60 -1.86 3.85
N GLU A 247 3.93 -2.00 2.71
CA GLU A 247 3.24 -0.92 2.02
C GLU A 247 1.87 -1.37 1.49
N LYS A 248 1.02 -0.40 1.14
CA LYS A 248 -0.32 -0.66 0.59
C LYS A 248 -0.90 0.57 -0.08
N CYS A 249 -1.98 0.38 -0.82
CA CYS A 249 -2.83 1.49 -1.24
C CYS A 249 -3.34 2.25 0.01
N HIS A 250 -3.20 3.57 -0.03
CA HIS A 250 -3.61 4.50 1.02
C HIS A 250 -4.51 5.59 0.42
N PHE A 251 -5.34 5.21 -0.57
CA PHE A 251 -6.23 6.09 -1.33
C PHE A 251 -5.57 7.37 -1.85
N CYS A 252 -4.26 7.32 -2.14
CA CYS A 252 -3.48 8.50 -2.49
C CYS A 252 -3.70 9.65 -1.48
N LEU A 253 -3.62 9.40 -0.17
CA LEU A 253 -3.88 10.42 0.86
C LEU A 253 -3.12 11.74 0.66
N HIS A 254 -1.92 11.70 0.07
CA HIS A 254 -1.19 12.92 -0.32
C HIS A 254 -1.93 13.76 -1.37
N ARG A 255 -2.89 13.21 -2.10
CA ARG A 255 -3.78 13.88 -3.05
C ARG A 255 -5.14 14.18 -2.42
N THR A 256 -5.80 13.16 -1.86
CA THR A 256 -7.21 13.26 -1.46
C THR A 256 -7.45 14.22 -0.32
N ARG A 257 -6.52 14.30 0.64
CA ARG A 257 -6.56 15.30 1.72
C ARG A 257 -6.30 16.73 1.25
N GLN A 258 -5.88 16.91 0.00
CA GLN A 258 -5.68 18.21 -0.66
C GLN A 258 -6.75 18.49 -1.74
N GLY A 259 -7.86 17.75 -1.74
CA GLY A 259 -8.95 17.93 -2.71
C GLY A 259 -8.68 17.38 -4.11
N LYS A 260 -7.54 16.72 -4.35
CA LYS A 260 -7.24 16.03 -5.62
C LYS A 260 -7.78 14.60 -5.59
N MET A 261 -8.18 14.05 -6.74
CA MET A 261 -8.66 12.67 -6.81
C MET A 261 -7.48 11.66 -6.80
N PRO A 262 -7.70 10.40 -6.39
CA PRO A 262 -6.67 9.39 -6.48
C PRO A 262 -6.25 9.16 -7.94
N ARG A 263 -4.96 8.98 -8.18
CA ARG A 263 -4.44 8.88 -9.55
C ARG A 263 -5.02 7.72 -10.36
N CYS A 264 -5.32 6.60 -9.69
CA CYS A 264 -5.93 5.44 -10.33
C CYS A 264 -7.36 5.71 -10.82
N LEU A 265 -8.08 6.68 -10.23
CA LEU A 265 -9.37 7.16 -10.71
C LEU A 265 -9.17 8.10 -11.90
N GLU A 266 -8.33 9.13 -11.77
CA GLU A 266 -8.13 10.15 -12.81
C GLU A 266 -7.70 9.57 -14.16
N VAL A 267 -6.89 8.52 -14.16
CA VAL A 267 -6.39 7.89 -15.40
C VAL A 267 -7.41 6.93 -16.06
N CYS A 268 -8.53 6.64 -15.39
CA CYS A 268 -9.49 5.66 -15.87
C CYS A 268 -10.27 6.20 -17.08
N PRO A 269 -10.04 5.68 -18.31
CA PRO A 269 -10.61 6.27 -19.52
C PRO A 269 -12.13 6.09 -19.62
N VAL A 270 -12.66 5.13 -18.87
CA VAL A 270 -14.05 4.66 -18.92
C VAL A 270 -14.84 5.08 -17.68
N GLY A 271 -14.23 5.81 -16.74
CA GLY A 271 -14.90 6.28 -15.53
C GLY A 271 -15.39 5.17 -14.59
N ALA A 272 -14.76 3.99 -14.65
CA ALA A 272 -15.16 2.82 -13.85
C ALA A 272 -14.91 3.00 -12.35
N ARG A 273 -14.02 3.92 -11.96
CA ARG A 273 -13.63 4.17 -10.56
C ARG A 273 -14.33 5.41 -10.05
N LYS A 274 -15.03 5.30 -8.92
CA LYS A 274 -15.67 6.41 -8.21
C LYS A 274 -15.15 6.46 -6.79
N PHE A 275 -14.83 7.66 -6.32
CA PHE A 275 -14.20 7.90 -5.02
C PHE A 275 -14.82 9.15 -4.41
N GLY A 276 -15.02 9.15 -3.10
CA GLY A 276 -15.59 10.30 -2.41
C GLY A 276 -15.84 10.06 -0.92
N ASN A 277 -16.41 11.08 -0.28
CA ASN A 277 -16.86 11.02 1.10
C ASN A 277 -18.26 10.37 1.18
N VAL A 278 -18.39 9.23 1.84
CA VAL A 278 -19.70 8.57 1.99
C VAL A 278 -20.64 9.30 2.96
N LEU A 279 -20.11 10.20 3.80
CA LEU A 279 -20.91 11.03 4.69
C LEU A 279 -21.54 12.24 3.98
N ASP A 280 -21.02 12.59 2.80
CA ASP A 280 -21.60 13.62 1.94
C ASP A 280 -22.73 12.99 1.10
N PRO A 281 -24.01 13.35 1.32
CA PRO A 281 -25.15 12.76 0.61
C PRO A 281 -25.20 13.12 -0.89
N ASP A 282 -24.48 14.17 -1.29
CA ASP A 282 -24.41 14.65 -2.67
C ASP A 282 -23.21 14.07 -3.44
N SER A 283 -22.35 13.28 -2.77
CA SER A 283 -21.22 12.66 -3.43
C SER A 283 -21.63 11.54 -4.40
N ASP A 284 -20.86 11.38 -5.48
CA ASP A 284 -21.03 10.30 -6.46
C ASP A 284 -21.17 8.92 -5.79
N VAL A 285 -20.34 8.66 -4.77
CA VAL A 285 -20.31 7.36 -4.07
C VAL A 285 -21.57 7.16 -3.22
N SER A 286 -22.03 8.18 -2.50
CA SER A 286 -23.28 8.10 -1.73
C SER A 286 -24.49 7.87 -2.64
N ASN A 287 -24.53 8.55 -3.79
CA ASN A 287 -25.59 8.34 -4.77
C ASN A 287 -25.57 6.91 -5.34
N ILE A 288 -24.39 6.38 -5.66
CA ILE A 288 -24.24 4.98 -6.12
C ILE A 288 -24.72 4.00 -5.07
N LEU A 289 -24.29 4.15 -3.81
CA LEU A 289 -24.67 3.25 -2.71
C LEU A 289 -26.17 3.28 -2.42
N ARG A 290 -26.85 4.41 -2.67
CA ARG A 290 -28.30 4.56 -2.51
C ARG A 290 -29.10 3.99 -3.69
N THR A 291 -28.59 4.09 -4.91
CA THR A 291 -29.37 3.85 -6.14
C THR A 291 -28.99 2.58 -6.89
N LYS A 292 -27.79 2.03 -6.68
CA LYS A 292 -27.29 0.85 -7.37
C LYS A 292 -27.26 -0.36 -6.44
N ARG A 293 -27.41 -1.54 -7.03
CA ARG A 293 -27.11 -2.80 -6.33
C ARG A 293 -25.61 -2.96 -6.24
N VAL A 294 -25.09 -2.79 -5.03
CA VAL A 294 -23.67 -2.96 -4.74
C VAL A 294 -23.42 -4.31 -4.08
N PHE A 295 -22.28 -4.91 -4.36
CA PHE A 295 -21.79 -6.04 -3.59
C PHE A 295 -20.45 -5.72 -2.95
N VAL A 296 -20.22 -6.36 -1.81
CA VAL A 296 -19.01 -6.21 -0.99
C VAL A 296 -18.23 -7.50 -1.08
N LEU A 297 -16.98 -7.39 -1.51
CA LEU A 297 -16.12 -8.56 -1.64
C LEU A 297 -15.75 -9.12 -0.26
N LYS A 298 -16.01 -10.42 -0.05
CA LYS A 298 -15.76 -11.17 1.18
C LYS A 298 -16.46 -10.56 2.41
N ALA A 299 -17.73 -10.21 2.25
CA ALA A 299 -18.54 -9.58 3.31
C ALA A 299 -18.69 -10.47 4.55
N GLU A 300 -18.70 -11.79 4.36
CA GLU A 300 -18.81 -12.83 5.38
C GLU A 300 -17.68 -12.77 6.42
N LEU A 301 -16.53 -12.18 6.08
CA LEU A 301 -15.40 -12.04 7.00
C LEU A 301 -15.54 -10.87 7.99
N GLY A 302 -16.59 -10.06 7.88
CA GLY A 302 -16.89 -9.00 8.86
C GLY A 302 -15.86 -7.87 8.93
N THR A 303 -15.05 -7.67 7.87
CA THR A 303 -14.02 -6.61 7.86
C THR A 303 -14.58 -5.21 7.58
N LEU A 304 -15.86 -5.11 7.20
CA LEU A 304 -16.55 -3.86 6.85
C LEU A 304 -15.76 -3.01 5.82
N PRO A 305 -15.57 -3.48 4.59
CA PRO A 305 -14.81 -2.79 3.54
C PRO A 305 -15.39 -1.42 3.16
N ARG A 306 -14.53 -0.44 2.90
CA ARG A 306 -14.87 0.86 2.29
C ARG A 306 -14.65 0.85 0.77
N PHE A 307 -14.95 -0.30 0.17
CA PHE A 307 -14.71 -0.57 -1.24
C PHE A 307 -15.85 -1.44 -1.76
N PHE A 308 -16.64 -0.85 -2.64
CA PHE A 308 -17.88 -1.42 -3.14
C PHE A 308 -17.75 -1.69 -4.63
N TYR A 309 -18.34 -2.78 -5.10
CA TYR A 309 -18.41 -3.12 -6.52
C TYR A 309 -19.86 -3.07 -6.97
N TYR A 310 -20.09 -2.67 -8.22
CA TYR A 310 -21.43 -2.65 -8.79
C TYR A 310 -21.42 -2.85 -10.29
N PHE A 311 -22.57 -3.23 -10.84
CA PHE A 311 -22.84 -3.29 -12.26
C PHE A 311 -23.93 -2.27 -12.61
N ASP A 312 -23.87 -1.67 -13.80
CA ASP A 312 -24.92 -0.76 -14.27
C ASP A 312 -26.22 -1.51 -14.61
N GLU A 313 -26.08 -2.71 -15.17
CA GLU A 313 -27.15 -3.59 -15.59
C GLU A 313 -26.88 -5.01 -15.07
N ARG A 314 -27.93 -5.84 -14.99
CA ARG A 314 -27.76 -7.28 -14.75
C ARG A 314 -27.17 -7.87 -16.04
N ASP A 315 -26.13 -8.69 -15.95
CA ASP A 315 -25.48 -9.29 -17.13
C ASP A 315 -26.55 -9.96 -18.02
N PRO A 316 -26.79 -9.48 -19.25
CA PRO A 316 -27.89 -9.99 -20.09
C PRO A 316 -27.69 -11.46 -20.46
N THR A 317 -26.44 -11.95 -20.51
CA THR A 317 -26.13 -13.38 -20.71
C THR A 317 -26.49 -14.26 -19.51
N ALA A 318 -26.83 -13.68 -18.36
CA ALA A 318 -27.32 -14.43 -17.21
C ALA A 318 -28.81 -14.83 -17.34
N GLU A 319 -29.54 -14.32 -18.34
CA GLU A 319 -30.91 -14.79 -18.65
C GLU A 319 -30.91 -16.18 -19.31
N ASP A 320 -29.82 -16.55 -19.99
CA ASP A 320 -29.65 -17.84 -20.66
C ASP A 320 -28.96 -18.92 -19.80
N LEU A 321 -28.57 -18.58 -18.56
CA LEU A 321 -28.01 -19.57 -17.64
C LEU A 321 -29.17 -20.36 -17.02
N PRO A 322 -29.20 -21.71 -17.16
CA PRO A 322 -30.22 -22.51 -16.50
C PRO A 322 -30.17 -22.20 -15.01
N ALA A 323 -31.35 -21.93 -14.42
CA ALA A 323 -31.48 -21.68 -12.99
C ALA A 323 -30.69 -22.76 -12.24
N MET A 324 -29.67 -22.36 -11.48
CA MET A 324 -28.95 -23.29 -10.63
C MET A 324 -29.97 -23.88 -9.67
N GLU A 325 -30.33 -25.14 -9.89
CA GLU A 325 -31.15 -25.90 -8.97
C GLU A 325 -30.42 -25.87 -7.62
N HIS A 326 -30.97 -25.13 -6.67
CA HIS A 326 -30.60 -25.27 -5.28
C HIS A 326 -30.99 -26.70 -4.90
N GLY A 327 -30.03 -27.61 -5.00
CA GLY A 327 -30.09 -28.95 -4.47
C GLY A 327 -30.24 -28.89 -2.96
N GLY A 328 -31.47 -28.65 -2.51
CA GLY A 328 -31.90 -28.97 -1.17
C GLY A 328 -31.86 -30.49 -1.06
N GLN A 329 -30.90 -31.00 -0.30
CA GLN A 329 -31.03 -32.33 0.28
C GLN A 329 -31.55 -32.19 1.71
N PRO A 330 -32.40 -33.15 2.13
CA PRO A 330 -33.34 -33.02 3.26
C PRO A 330 -32.72 -32.90 4.65
#